data_AF-A0A377AXV8-F1
#
_entry.id   AF-A0A377AXV8-F1
#
_cell.length_a   1.000
_cell.length_b   1.000
_cell.length_c   1.000
_cell.angle_alpha   90.00
_cell.angle_beta   90.00
_cell.angle_gamma   90.00
#
_symmetry.space_group_name_H-M   'P 1'
#
loop_
_entity.id
_entity.type
_entity.pdbx_description
1 polymer ?
#
loop_
_entity_poly.entity_id
_entity_poly.type
_entity_poly.pdbx_seq_one_letter_code
_entity_poly.pdbx_strand_id
1 'polypeptide(L)'
;MVWEGGTPPTFTLPVTFIALFDPFTEVSGAIAALSAMISPELKDASIGGRIPERVTLNIGRRINIIDVAIQDISFDLDAPRDSNGHFLKNTVNLQLTGSSIYNSSDIVRAFQ
;
A
#
# COMPACT_ATOMS: atom_id res chain seq x y z
N MET A 1 5.07 30.27 21.36
CA MET A 1 5.07 28.83 21.07
C MET A 1 5.19 28.71 19.56
N VAL A 2 6.32 28.20 19.06
CA VAL A 2 6.57 28.03 17.62
C VAL A 2 6.17 26.61 17.28
N TRP A 3 5.35 26.42 16.25
CA TRP A 3 4.91 25.10 15.81
C TRP A 3 6.06 24.42 15.04
N GLU A 4 6.46 23.22 15.48
CA GLU A 4 7.61 22.48 14.92
C GLU A 4 7.25 21.60 13.70
N GLY A 5 6.05 21.79 13.13
CA GLY A 5 5.54 20.94 12.06
C GLY A 5 4.92 19.65 12.58
N GLY A 6 4.39 18.85 11.66
CA GLY A 6 3.82 17.53 11.94
C GLY A 6 4.39 16.48 10.99
N THR A 7 4.21 15.21 11.32
CA THR A 7 4.45 14.12 10.37
C THR A 7 3.20 13.84 9.56
N PRO A 8 3.32 13.48 8.26
CA PRO A 8 2.20 12.94 7.52
C PRO A 8 1.63 11.71 8.24
N PRO A 9 0.31 11.47 8.19
CA PRO A 9 -0.26 10.32 8.85
C PRO A 9 0.20 9.04 8.18
N THR A 10 0.31 8.00 8.99
CA THR A 10 0.61 6.65 8.55
C THR A 10 -0.57 5.74 8.85
N PHE A 11 -0.83 4.80 7.96
CA PHE A 11 -1.93 3.86 8.06
C PHE A 11 -1.39 2.45 7.90
N THR A 12 -1.81 1.55 8.78
CA THR A 12 -1.52 0.12 8.64
C THR A 12 -2.80 -0.58 8.19
N LEU A 13 -2.77 -1.17 7.00
CA LEU A 13 -3.90 -1.90 6.43
C LEU A 13 -3.55 -3.39 6.26
N PRO A 14 -4.07 -4.28 7.11
CA PRO A 14 -3.98 -5.71 6.89
C PRO A 14 -4.97 -6.14 5.79
N VAL A 15 -4.46 -6.74 4.72
CA VAL A 15 -5.24 -7.28 3.60
C VAL A 15 -5.00 -8.78 3.50
N THR A 16 -6.06 -9.58 3.64
CA THR A 16 -5.96 -11.03 3.49
C THR A 16 -6.38 -11.44 2.08
N PHE A 17 -5.45 -12.03 1.35
CA PHE A 17 -5.69 -12.67 0.06
C PHE A 17 -5.97 -14.17 0.27
N ILE A 18 -6.96 -14.68 -0.45
CA ILE A 18 -7.35 -16.10 -0.44
C ILE A 18 -7.63 -16.50 -1.88
N ALA A 19 -6.98 -17.56 -2.34
CA ALA A 19 -7.21 -18.13 -3.66
C ALA A 19 -8.53 -18.93 -3.67
N LEU A 20 -9.44 -18.57 -4.55
CA LEU A 20 -10.68 -19.30 -4.85
C LEU A 20 -10.54 -20.17 -6.09
N PHE A 21 -9.81 -19.68 -7.11
CA PHE A 21 -9.62 -20.42 -8.36
C PHE A 21 -8.14 -20.51 -8.76
N ASP A 22 -7.46 -19.37 -8.92
CA ASP A 22 -6.06 -19.33 -9.35
C ASP A 22 -5.15 -18.68 -8.28
N PRO A 23 -4.39 -19.49 -7.51
CA PRO A 23 -3.46 -19.00 -6.49
C PRO A 23 -2.34 -18.12 -7.04
N PHE A 24 -1.94 -18.32 -8.30
CA PHE A 24 -0.92 -17.51 -8.92
C PHE A 24 -1.42 -16.08 -9.09
N THR A 25 -2.56 -15.87 -9.74
CA THR A 25 -3.09 -14.52 -9.98
C THR A 25 -3.62 -13.87 -8.71
N GLU A 26 -4.37 -14.61 -7.89
CA GLU A 26 -5.18 -14.02 -6.81
C GLU A 26 -4.37 -13.68 -5.54
N VAL A 27 -3.28 -14.39 -5.29
CA VAL A 27 -2.47 -14.20 -4.08
C VAL A 27 -1.05 -13.83 -4.44
N SER A 28 -0.33 -14.70 -5.15
CA SER A 28 1.11 -14.51 -5.39
C SER A 28 1.38 -13.31 -6.32
N GLY A 29 0.59 -13.18 -7.38
CA GLY A 29 0.63 -12.09 -8.34
C GLY A 29 0.15 -10.78 -7.74
N ALA A 30 -0.87 -10.81 -6.88
CA ALA A 30 -1.32 -9.63 -6.13
C ALA A 30 -0.20 -9.11 -5.20
N ILE A 31 0.47 -9.99 -4.46
CA ILE A 31 1.62 -9.63 -3.62
C ILE A 31 2.74 -9.04 -4.50
N ALA A 32 3.09 -9.71 -5.59
CA ALA A 32 4.14 -9.26 -6.51
C ALA A 32 3.84 -7.88 -7.12
N ALA A 33 2.58 -7.63 -7.50
CA ALA A 33 2.14 -6.34 -8.01
C ALA A 33 2.28 -5.24 -6.96
N LEU A 34 1.86 -5.50 -5.72
CA LEU A 34 2.01 -4.54 -4.63
C LEU A 34 3.49 -4.26 -4.31
N SER A 35 4.35 -5.29 -4.32
CA SER A 35 5.80 -5.12 -4.17
C SER A 35 6.42 -4.29 -5.29
N ALA A 36 5.95 -4.47 -6.53
CA ALA A 36 6.37 -3.65 -7.66
C ALA A 36 5.92 -2.19 -7.50
N MET A 37 4.73 -1.94 -6.93
CA MET A 37 4.23 -0.58 -6.69
C MET A 37 5.01 0.20 -5.64
N ILE A 38 5.66 -0.45 -4.66
CA ILE A 38 6.59 0.23 -3.74
C ILE A 38 7.87 0.65 -4.46
N SER A 39 8.29 -0.15 -5.44
CA SER A 39 9.60 0.01 -6.06
C SER A 39 9.62 1.27 -6.93
N PRO A 40 10.55 2.22 -6.70
CA PRO A 40 10.68 3.38 -7.56
C PRO A 40 11.11 2.95 -8.97
N GLU A 41 10.56 3.58 -10.01
CA GLU A 41 11.03 3.32 -11.37
C GLU A 41 12.38 4.01 -11.56
N LEU A 42 13.46 3.22 -11.49
CA LEU A 42 14.77 3.64 -11.96
C LEU A 42 14.77 3.53 -13.49
N LYS A 43 14.49 4.63 -14.19
CA LYS A 43 14.77 4.68 -15.63
C LYS A 43 16.27 4.55 -15.84
N ASP A 44 16.69 3.53 -16.56
CA ASP A 44 18.09 3.21 -16.92
C ASP A 44 18.83 4.37 -17.66
N ALA A 45 18.13 5.42 -18.07
CA ALA A 45 18.65 6.51 -18.90
C ALA A 45 18.38 7.95 -18.41
N SER A 46 17.68 8.16 -17.29
CA SER A 46 17.41 9.53 -16.79
C SER A 46 17.73 9.67 -15.31
N ILE A 47 18.69 10.55 -15.01
CA ILE A 47 19.12 10.93 -13.67
C ILE A 47 17.91 11.54 -12.94
N GLY A 48 17.28 10.78 -12.05
CA GLY A 48 16.19 11.29 -11.22
C GLY A 48 15.22 10.24 -10.69
N GLY A 49 15.06 9.10 -11.39
CA GLY A 49 14.05 8.09 -11.04
C GLY A 49 12.62 8.66 -11.03
N ARG A 50 11.61 7.79 -10.87
CA ARG A 50 10.24 8.21 -10.58
C ARG A 50 9.86 7.72 -9.20
N ILE A 51 9.33 8.63 -8.37
CA ILE A 51 8.73 8.24 -7.10
C ILE A 51 7.58 7.25 -7.37
N PRO A 52 7.32 6.31 -6.45
CA PRO A 52 6.19 5.39 -6.55
C PRO A 52 4.89 6.12 -6.88
N GLU A 53 4.04 5.48 -7.68
CA GLU A 53 2.76 6.08 -8.05
C GLU A 53 1.85 6.22 -6.82
N ARG A 54 1.09 7.32 -6.82
CA ARG A 54 0.18 7.66 -5.73
C ARG A 54 -1.08 6.82 -5.84
N VAL A 55 -1.45 6.17 -4.75
CA VAL A 55 -2.68 5.40 -4.62
C VAL A 55 -3.74 6.21 -3.88
N THR A 56 -5.01 5.87 -4.12
CA THR A 56 -6.13 6.37 -3.33
C THR A 56 -6.57 5.27 -2.37
N LEU A 57 -6.51 5.55 -1.07
CA LEU A 57 -7.03 4.64 -0.07
C LEU A 57 -8.51 4.97 0.16
N ASN A 58 -9.38 4.11 -0.36
CA ASN A 58 -10.83 4.19 -0.12
C ASN A 58 -11.19 3.25 1.03
N ILE A 59 -11.58 3.82 2.17
CA ILE A 59 -12.04 3.07 3.34
C ILE A 59 -13.56 3.12 3.38
N GLY A 60 -14.17 1.97 3.10
CA GLY A 60 -15.62 1.85 2.97
C GLY A 60 -16.12 2.53 1.69
N ARG A 61 -16.80 3.67 1.84
CA ARG A 61 -17.27 4.52 0.73
C ARG A 61 -17.31 6.01 1.07
N ARG A 62 -16.85 6.38 2.28
CA ARG A 62 -16.98 7.73 2.84
C ARG A 62 -15.63 8.39 3.07
N ILE A 63 -14.57 7.60 3.16
CA ILE A 63 -13.24 8.10 3.47
C ILE A 63 -12.34 7.80 2.28
N ASN A 64 -12.06 8.84 1.50
CA ASN A 64 -11.11 8.79 0.40
C ASN A 64 -9.88 9.60 0.79
N ILE A 65 -8.82 8.89 1.16
CA ILE A 65 -7.52 9.51 1.40
C ILE A 65 -6.78 9.43 0.06
N ILE A 66 -6.81 10.55 -0.65
CA ILE A 66 -6.09 10.74 -1.89
C ILE A 66 -4.60 11.01 -1.61
N ASP A 67 -3.75 10.69 -2.57
CA ASP A 67 -2.31 10.98 -2.51
C ASP A 67 -1.59 10.22 -1.38
N VAL A 68 -1.75 8.90 -1.39
CA VAL A 68 -1.11 7.97 -0.46
C VAL A 68 -0.02 7.20 -1.20
N ALA A 69 1.10 6.93 -0.54
CA ALA A 69 2.15 6.05 -1.05
C ALA A 69 2.29 4.81 -0.15
N ILE A 70 2.61 3.67 -0.75
CA ILE A 70 2.98 2.46 -0.01
C ILE A 70 4.43 2.62 0.44
N GLN A 71 4.66 2.60 1.77
CA GLN A 71 6.00 2.67 2.34
C GLN A 71 6.63 1.29 2.47
N ASP A 72 5.85 0.32 2.94
CA ASP A 72 6.36 -1.01 3.25
C ASP A 72 5.26 -2.07 3.11
N ILE A 73 5.70 -3.29 2.83
CA ILE A 73 4.86 -4.47 2.71
C ILE A 73 5.51 -5.61 3.49
N SER A 74 4.74 -6.21 4.40
CA SER A 74 5.11 -7.46 5.06
C SER A 74 4.06 -8.53 4.81
N PHE A 75 4.50 -9.76 4.62
CA PHE A 75 3.65 -10.93 4.42
C PHE A 75 4.35 -12.18 4.96
N ASP A 76 3.58 -13.24 5.19
CA ASP A 76 4.10 -14.48 5.76
C ASP A 76 4.72 -15.37 4.68
N LEU A 77 6.02 -15.67 4.80
CA LEU A 77 6.74 -16.51 3.84
C LEU A 77 6.42 -18.00 3.97
N ASP A 78 5.98 -18.42 5.17
CA ASP A 78 5.64 -19.79 5.52
C ASP A 78 4.16 -20.10 5.30
N ALA A 79 3.42 -19.13 4.74
CA ALA A 79 2.00 -19.28 4.45
C ALA A 79 1.73 -20.47 3.50
N PRO A 80 0.56 -21.14 3.60
CA PRO A 80 0.25 -22.33 2.81
C PRO A 80 0.41 -22.12 1.31
N ARG A 81 1.00 -23.11 0.62
CA ARG A 81 1.27 -23.08 -0.82
C ARG A 81 0.64 -24.25 -1.56
N ASP A 82 0.39 -24.06 -2.85
CA ASP A 82 0.03 -25.14 -3.77
C ASP A 82 1.25 -26.02 -4.11
N SER A 83 1.04 -27.08 -4.89
CA SER A 83 2.12 -27.96 -5.36
C SER A 83 3.16 -27.26 -6.25
N ASN A 84 2.81 -26.10 -6.81
CA ASN A 84 3.68 -25.29 -7.66
C ASN A 84 4.42 -24.20 -6.88
N GLY A 85 4.19 -24.07 -5.57
CA GLY A 85 4.83 -23.10 -4.69
C GLY A 85 4.13 -21.74 -4.58
N HIS A 86 2.95 -21.56 -5.17
CA HIS A 86 2.15 -20.34 -5.07
C HIS A 86 1.39 -20.29 -3.75
N PHE A 87 1.29 -19.11 -3.14
CA PHE A 87 0.51 -18.94 -1.92
C PHE A 87 -0.98 -19.17 -2.17
N LEU A 88 -1.61 -20.00 -1.34
CA LEU A 88 -3.05 -20.24 -1.33
C LEU A 88 -3.80 -19.18 -0.51
N LYS A 89 -3.16 -18.68 0.54
CA LYS A 89 -3.68 -17.64 1.43
C LYS A 89 -2.52 -16.89 2.04
N ASN A 90 -2.61 -15.57 2.11
CA ASN A 90 -1.61 -14.76 2.82
C ASN A 90 -2.27 -13.50 3.37
N THR A 91 -1.76 -12.99 4.50
CA THR A 91 -2.15 -11.67 5.02
C THR A 91 -0.98 -10.72 4.84
N VAL A 92 -1.22 -9.71 4.02
CA VAL A 92 -0.26 -8.67 3.69
C VAL A 92 -0.56 -7.46 4.55
N ASN A 93 0.40 -7.01 5.37
CA ASN A 93 0.29 -5.75 6.08
C ASN A 93 0.91 -4.65 5.23
N LEU A 94 0.07 -3.71 4.79
CA LEU A 94 0.48 -2.53 4.04
C LEU A 94 0.73 -1.39 5.01
N GLN A 95 1.94 -0.83 4.99
CA GLN A 95 2.23 0.44 5.63
C GLN A 95 2.09 1.56 4.59
N LEU A 96 1.15 2.45 4.82
CA LEU A 96 0.80 3.53 3.91
C LEU A 96 1.09 4.88 4.55
N THR A 97 1.44 5.88 3.75
CA THR A 97 1.65 7.26 4.22
C THR A 97 0.95 8.26 3.33
N GLY A 98 0.41 9.31 3.93
CA GLY A 98 0.01 10.50 3.16
C GLY A 98 1.24 11.24 2.63
N SER A 99 1.11 11.89 1.48
CA SER A 99 2.15 12.75 0.91
C SER A 99 2.30 14.11 1.59
N SER A 100 1.33 14.52 2.43
CA SER A 100 1.31 15.82 3.10
C SER A 100 0.76 15.74 4.52
N ILE A 101 1.04 16.78 5.31
CA ILE A 101 0.52 16.93 6.67
C ILE A 101 -0.92 17.44 6.56
N TYR A 102 -1.85 16.79 7.26
CA TYR A 102 -3.24 17.24 7.31
C TYR A 102 -3.47 18.14 8.51
N ASN A 103 -4.17 19.26 8.30
CA ASN A 103 -4.74 20.03 9.39
C ASN A 103 -6.05 19.38 9.86
N SER A 104 -6.54 19.80 11.03
CA SER A 104 -7.83 19.36 11.55
C SER A 104 -8.98 19.56 10.54
N SER A 105 -8.97 20.66 9.78
CA SER A 105 -9.96 20.94 8.73
C SER A 105 -9.90 19.97 7.54
N ASP A 106 -8.72 19.45 7.23
CA ASP A 106 -8.51 18.55 6.10
C ASP A 106 -8.99 17.13 6.43
N ILE A 107 -8.81 16.72 7.69
CA ILE A 107 -9.33 15.46 8.21
C ILE A 107 -10.86 15.45 8.22
N VAL A 108 -11.51 16.54 8.64
CA VAL A 108 -12.98 16.62 8.67
C VAL A 108 -13.59 16.48 7.27
N ARG A 109 -12.92 17.03 6.24
CA ARG A 109 -13.33 16.86 4.83
C ARG A 109 -13.18 15.42 4.34
N ALA A 110 -12.25 14.64 4.89
CA ALA A 110 -12.07 13.25 4.51
C ALA A 110 -13.21 12.34 4.97
N PHE A 111 -14.15 12.80 5.82
CA PHE A 111 -15.30 12.00 6.30
C PHE A 111 -16.65 12.39 5.67
N GLN A 112 -16.70 13.43 4.82
CA GLN A 112 -17.93 13.95 4.19
C GLN A 112 -18.06 13.43 2.76
#